data_AF-A0A0S8ANC7-F1
#
_entry.id   AF-A0A0S8ANC7-F1
#
_cell.length_a   1.000
_cell.length_b   1.000
_cell.length_c   1.000
_cell.angle_alpha   90.00
_cell.angle_beta   90.00
_cell.angle_gamma   90.00
#
_symmetry.space_group_name_H-M   'P 1'
#
loop_
_entity.id
_entity.type
_entity.pdbx_description
1 polymer ?
#
loop_
_entity_poly.entity_id
_entity_poly.type
_entity_poly.pdbx_seq_one_letter_code
_entity_poly.pdbx_strand_id
1 'polypeptide(L)'
;MALPDAGLSARQRRTLSAVCETLLPSLSHDADSHALFATGASAAGTAERVENLIGAIRDPRDRARLRLLLDVLASPMVSLLTHRRARAFDALSDEQREAVLRSWADSRISLQRAG
;
A
#
# COMPACT_ATOMS: atom_id res chain seq x y z
N MET A 1 18.62 15.71 -10.49
CA MET A 1 18.95 15.28 -9.12
C MET A 1 18.33 13.91 -8.92
N ALA A 2 19.12 12.84 -8.82
CA ALA A 2 18.56 11.50 -8.55
C ALA A 2 17.99 11.49 -7.14
N LEU A 3 16.75 11.03 -6.97
CA LEU A 3 16.15 10.89 -5.65
C LEU A 3 16.84 9.75 -4.90
N PRO A 4 17.01 9.85 -3.56
CA PRO A 4 17.67 8.80 -2.80
C PRO A 4 16.88 7.48 -2.92
N ASP A 5 17.58 6.35 -3.04
CA ASP A 5 16.94 5.04 -2.96
C ASP A 5 16.28 4.86 -1.59
N ALA A 6 15.00 4.51 -1.58
CA ALA A 6 14.24 4.25 -0.36
C ALA A 6 14.71 2.99 0.39
N GLY A 7 15.53 2.15 -0.25
CA GLY A 7 16.07 0.92 0.33
C GLY A 7 14.98 -0.13 0.60
N LEU A 8 13.92 -0.12 -0.21
CA LEU A 8 12.83 -1.09 -0.13
C LEU A 8 13.25 -2.42 -0.72
N SER A 9 12.87 -3.52 -0.07
CA SER A 9 12.99 -4.86 -0.63
C SER A 9 11.96 -5.09 -1.74
N ALA A 10 12.18 -6.08 -2.61
CA ALA A 10 11.21 -6.45 -3.65
C ALA A 10 9.84 -6.83 -3.09
N ARG A 11 9.78 -7.40 -1.87
CA ARG A 11 8.53 -7.71 -1.19
C ARG A 11 7.81 -6.43 -0.76
N GLN A 12 8.54 -5.50 -0.12
CA GLN A 12 7.99 -4.21 0.29
C GLN A 12 7.48 -3.39 -0.90
N ARG A 13 8.16 -3.42 -2.05
CA ARG A 13 7.69 -2.77 -3.29
C ARG A 13 6.38 -3.35 -3.80
N ARG A 14 6.24 -4.68 -3.82
CA ARG A 14 4.99 -5.35 -4.20
C ARG A 14 3.84 -4.98 -3.27
N THR A 15 4.09 -4.99 -1.96
CA THR A 15 3.10 -4.56 -0.96
C THR A 15 2.74 -3.08 -1.12
N LEU A 16 3.71 -2.19 -1.34
CA LEU A 16 3.47 -0.78 -1.60
C LEU A 16 2.59 -0.57 -2.83
N SER A 17 2.90 -1.27 -3.93
CA SER A 17 2.09 -1.23 -5.16
C SER A 17 0.65 -1.68 -4.91
N ALA A 18 0.46 -2.77 -4.17
CA ALA A 18 -0.87 -3.27 -3.82
C ALA A 18 -1.64 -2.27 -2.94
N VAL A 19 -0.98 -1.61 -1.98
CA VAL A 19 -1.60 -0.56 -1.15
C VAL A 19 -2.03 0.62 -2.01
N CYS A 20 -1.14 1.12 -2.88
CA CYS A 20 -1.47 2.22 -3.79
C CYS A 20 -2.65 1.87 -4.69
N GLU A 21 -2.69 0.67 -5.27
CA GLU A 21 -3.80 0.21 -6.11
C GLU A 21 -5.11 0.08 -5.32
N THR A 22 -5.03 -0.34 -4.05
CA THR A 22 -6.23 -0.43 -3.18
C THR A 22 -6.78 0.95 -2.84
N LEU A 23 -5.91 1.95 -2.66
CA LEU A 23 -6.32 3.32 -2.33
C LEU A 23 -6.80 4.11 -3.56
N LEU A 24 -6.25 3.82 -4.73
CA LEU A 24 -6.57 4.45 -6.01
C LEU A 24 -6.86 3.36 -7.05
N PRO A 25 -7.97 2.62 -6.91
CA PRO A 25 -8.32 1.56 -7.84
C PRO A 25 -8.75 2.14 -9.19
N SER A 26 -8.48 1.40 -10.27
CA SER A 26 -9.11 1.66 -11.56
C SER A 26 -10.59 1.26 -11.49
N LEU A 27 -11.49 2.22 -11.69
CA LEU A 27 -12.93 2.00 -11.70
C LEU A 27 -13.48 2.08 -13.11
N SER A 28 -14.27 1.08 -13.51
CA SER A 28 -15.04 1.15 -14.75
C SER A 28 -16.24 2.08 -14.55
N HIS A 29 -16.32 3.13 -15.35
CA HIS A 29 -17.43 4.07 -15.31
C HIS A 29 -17.87 4.41 -16.74
N ASP A 30 -19.17 4.21 -17.04
CA ASP A 30 -19.72 4.32 -18.39
C ASP A 30 -19.62 5.73 -18.98
N ALA A 31 -19.47 6.75 -18.14
CA ALA A 31 -19.37 8.16 -18.53
C ALA A 31 -17.96 8.76 -18.28
N ASP A 32 -16.90 7.96 -18.43
CA ASP A 32 -15.52 8.43 -18.23
C ASP A 32 -14.89 8.99 -19.51
N SER A 33 -15.32 10.17 -19.93
CA SER A 33 -14.85 10.84 -21.16
C SER A 33 -13.35 11.14 -21.18
N HIS A 34 -12.69 11.12 -20.02
CA HIS A 34 -11.27 11.45 -19.86
C HIS A 34 -10.44 10.31 -19.25
N ALA A 35 -11.00 9.10 -19.12
CA ALA A 35 -10.35 7.95 -18.49
C ALA A 35 -9.85 8.23 -17.05
N LEU A 36 -10.43 9.21 -16.35
CA LEU A 36 -10.00 9.64 -15.01
C LEU A 36 -10.29 8.58 -13.96
N PHE A 37 -11.41 7.86 -14.09
CA PHE A 37 -11.78 6.75 -13.21
C PHE A 37 -11.05 5.46 -13.59
N ALA A 38 -10.78 5.25 -14.88
CA ALA A 38 -9.98 4.12 -15.37
C ALA A 38 -8.48 4.24 -15.07
N THR A 39 -7.99 5.40 -14.62
CA THR A 39 -6.58 5.60 -14.27
C THR A 39 -6.32 5.18 -12.82
N GLY A 40 -6.10 3.88 -12.62
CA GLY A 40 -5.66 3.32 -11.34
C GLY A 40 -4.21 3.69 -10.97
N ALA A 41 -3.81 3.37 -9.73
CA ALA A 41 -2.50 3.72 -9.19
C ALA A 41 -1.33 3.20 -10.03
N SER A 42 -1.48 1.99 -10.59
CA SER A 42 -0.47 1.37 -11.45
C SER A 42 -0.31 2.12 -12.78
N ALA A 43 -1.41 2.49 -13.43
CA ALA A 43 -1.38 3.29 -14.66
C ALA A 43 -0.80 4.69 -14.41
N ALA A 44 -1.08 5.25 -13.23
CA ALA A 44 -0.52 6.52 -12.78
C ALA A 44 0.90 6.41 -12.20
N GLY A 45 1.60 5.26 -12.25
CA GLY A 45 2.96 5.11 -11.70
C GLY A 45 3.09 5.55 -10.23
N THR A 46 2.01 5.49 -9.45
CA THR A 46 1.92 6.08 -8.12
C THR A 46 2.90 5.43 -7.15
N ALA A 47 3.08 4.11 -7.22
CA ALA A 47 3.97 3.37 -6.33
C ALA A 47 5.43 3.84 -6.45
N GLU A 48 5.91 4.11 -7.66
CA GLU A 48 7.27 4.64 -7.89
C GLU A 48 7.43 6.06 -7.33
N ARG A 49 6.42 6.91 -7.51
CA ARG A 49 6.42 8.26 -6.92
C ARG A 49 6.44 8.21 -5.39
N VAL A 50 5.66 7.31 -4.79
CA VAL A 50 5.65 7.12 -3.33
C VAL A 50 6.99 6.57 -2.85
N GLU A 51 7.58 5.59 -3.52
CA GLU A 51 8.93 5.09 -3.18
C GLU A 51 9.95 6.23 -3.18
N ASN A 52 9.93 7.07 -4.22
CA ASN A 52 10.78 8.26 -4.31
C ASN A 52 10.55 9.26 -3.17
N LEU A 53 9.29 9.47 -2.75
CA LEU A 53 8.95 10.31 -1.59
C LEU A 53 9.49 9.72 -0.29
N ILE A 54 9.41 8.40 -0.11
CA ILE A 54 10.00 7.70 1.04
C ILE A 54 11.52 7.92 1.07
N GLY A 55 12.17 7.81 -0.09
CA GLY A 55 13.61 8.09 -0.24
C GLY A 55 14.00 9.51 0.16
N ALA A 56 13.13 10.49 -0.11
CA ALA A 56 13.35 11.90 0.21
C ALA A 56 13.14 12.27 1.70
N ILE A 57 12.61 11.36 2.53
CA ILE A 57 12.42 11.59 3.97
C ILE A 57 13.78 11.77 4.66
N ARG A 58 13.96 12.92 5.32
CA ARG A 58 15.23 13.28 5.98
C ARG A 58 15.52 12.43 7.22
N ASP A 59 14.52 12.18 8.06
CA ASP A 59 14.71 11.38 9.27
C ASP A 59 14.79 9.87 8.92
N PRO A 60 15.92 9.19 9.18
CA PRO A 60 16.03 7.75 8.97
C PRO A 60 15.05 6.93 9.81
N ARG A 61 14.59 7.44 10.97
CA ARG A 61 13.62 6.75 11.83
C ARG A 61 12.25 6.68 11.17
N ASP A 62 11.84 7.73 10.47
CA ASP A 62 10.55 7.74 9.77
C ASP A 62 10.57 6.83 8.54
N ARG A 63 11.69 6.80 7.81
CA ARG A 63 11.91 5.78 6.75
C ARG A 63 11.85 4.36 7.30
N ALA A 64 12.48 4.11 8.46
CA ALA A 64 12.44 2.80 9.09
C ALA A 64 11.03 2.40 9.55
N ARG A 65 10.24 3.34 10.08
CA ARG A 65 8.84 3.11 10.45
C ARG A 65 7.98 2.73 9.25
N LEU A 66 8.14 3.42 8.12
CA LEU A 66 7.43 3.07 6.87
C LEU A 66 7.82 1.69 6.35
N ARG A 67 9.11 1.34 6.40
CA ARG A 67 9.58 -0.01 6.04
C ARG A 67 8.97 -1.08 6.94
N LEU A 68 8.93 -0.83 8.25
CA LEU A 68 8.29 -1.72 9.21
C LEU A 68 6.79 -1.88 8.91
N LEU A 69 6.09 -0.79 8.60
CA LEU A 69 4.67 -0.82 8.22
C LEU A 69 4.44 -1.74 7.00
N LEU A 70 5.26 -1.57 5.95
CA LEU A 70 5.21 -2.41 4.76
C LEU A 70 5.53 -3.88 5.07
N ASP A 71 6.47 -4.15 5.98
CA ASP A 71 6.77 -5.52 6.42
C ASP A 71 5.63 -6.16 7.21
N VAL A 72 4.92 -5.39 8.04
CA VAL A 72 3.73 -5.87 8.73
C VAL A 72 2.65 -6.22 7.72
N LEU A 73 2.35 -5.34 6.75
CA LEU A 73 1.37 -5.62 5.70
C LEU A 73 1.77 -6.80 4.79
N ALA A 74 3.06 -6.95 4.51
CA ALA A 74 3.57 -8.10 3.76
C ALA A 74 3.50 -9.41 4.55
N SER A 75 3.23 -9.36 5.86
CA SER A 75 3.14 -10.55 6.70
C SER A 75 1.81 -11.28 6.48
N PRO A 76 1.82 -12.60 6.25
CA PRO A 76 0.60 -13.41 6.12
C PRO A 76 -0.31 -13.40 7.35
N MET A 77 0.20 -12.94 8.50
CA MET A 77 -0.57 -12.88 9.75
C MET A 77 -1.61 -11.75 9.76
N VAL A 78 -1.48 -10.73 8.91
CA VAL A 78 -2.43 -9.62 8.87
C VAL A 78 -3.79 -10.07 8.35
N SER A 79 -3.84 -10.95 7.35
CA SER A 79 -5.10 -11.48 6.79
C SER A 79 -5.76 -12.54 7.67
N LEU A 80 -5.04 -13.15 8.61
CA LEU A 80 -5.60 -14.13 9.54
C LEU A 80 -6.65 -13.51 10.45
N LEU A 81 -6.48 -12.23 10.79
CA LEU A 81 -7.40 -11.48 11.66
C LEU A 81 -8.76 -11.20 11.00
N THR A 82 -8.82 -11.17 9.66
CA THR A 82 -10.06 -10.82 8.92
C THR A 82 -10.64 -11.97 8.10
N HIS A 83 -9.83 -12.93 7.59
CA HIS A 83 -10.29 -13.86 6.53
C HIS A 83 -9.99 -15.35 6.77
N ARG A 84 -9.61 -15.77 8.00
CA ARG A 84 -9.35 -17.18 8.39
C ARG A 84 -8.27 -17.93 7.58
N ARG A 85 -7.56 -17.27 6.66
CA ARG A 85 -6.42 -17.82 5.89
C ARG A 85 -5.27 -16.83 5.90
N ALA A 86 -4.06 -17.35 6.10
CA ALA A 86 -2.82 -16.57 6.11
C ALA A 86 -2.34 -16.31 4.68
N ARG A 87 -2.49 -15.09 4.19
CA ARG A 87 -2.01 -14.63 2.88
C ARG A 87 -1.42 -13.23 3.05
N ALA A 88 -0.31 -12.98 2.39
CA ALA A 88 0.27 -11.64 2.36
C ALA A 88 -0.68 -10.67 1.63
N PHE A 89 -0.63 -9.38 1.98
CA PHE A 89 -1.55 -8.36 1.44
C PHE A 89 -1.52 -8.28 -0.10
N ASP A 90 -0.35 -8.45 -0.72
CA ASP A 90 -0.20 -8.44 -2.18
C ASP A 90 -0.87 -9.65 -2.86
N ALA A 91 -1.19 -10.71 -2.13
CA ALA A 91 -1.87 -11.90 -2.64
C ALA A 91 -3.39 -11.94 -2.36
N LEU A 92 -3.94 -10.87 -1.77
CA LEU A 92 -5.38 -10.73 -1.50
C LEU A 92 -6.12 -10.17 -2.73
N SER A 93 -7.44 -10.43 -2.83
CA SER A 93 -8.31 -9.73 -3.79
C SER A 93 -8.51 -8.27 -3.38
N ASP A 94 -9.02 -7.43 -4.28
CA ASP A 94 -9.17 -6.00 -4.01
C ASP A 94 -10.14 -5.72 -2.85
N GLU A 95 -11.24 -6.47 -2.76
CA GLU A 95 -12.21 -6.36 -1.66
C GLU A 95 -11.58 -6.78 -0.31
N GLN A 96 -10.71 -7.80 -0.35
CA GLN A 96 -10.00 -8.28 0.84
C GLN A 96 -8.96 -7.28 1.30
N ARG A 97 -8.23 -6.65 0.37
CA ARG A 97 -7.28 -5.57 0.66
C ARG A 97 -7.98 -4.37 1.28
N GLU A 98 -9.11 -3.94 0.69
CA GLU A 98 -9.94 -2.85 1.20
C GLU A 98 -10.41 -3.15 2.64
N ALA A 99 -10.93 -4.36 2.89
CA ALA A 99 -11.37 -4.78 4.21
C ALA A 99 -10.23 -4.75 5.26
N VAL A 100 -9.02 -5.16 4.87
CA VAL A 100 -7.84 -5.07 5.75
C VAL A 100 -7.51 -3.60 6.06
N LEU A 101 -7.39 -2.73 5.05
CA LEU A 101 -7.07 -1.32 5.28
C LEU A 101 -8.14 -0.62 6.12
N ARG A 102 -9.42 -0.90 5.86
CA ARG A 102 -10.54 -0.39 6.67
C ARG A 102 -10.45 -0.86 8.13
N SER A 103 -10.18 -2.15 8.36
CA SER A 103 -10.03 -2.67 9.72
C SER A 103 -8.87 -2.04 10.50
N TRP A 104 -7.83 -1.59 9.80
CA TRP A 104 -6.70 -0.91 10.41
C TRP A 104 -7.03 0.53 10.82
N ALA A 105 -7.84 1.24 10.02
CA ALA A 105 -8.34 2.56 10.37
C ALA A 105 -9.11 2.55 11.70
N ASP A 106 -9.92 1.51 11.94
CA ASP A 106 -10.71 1.34 13.16
C ASP A 106 -9.98 0.57 14.28
N SER A 107 -8.72 0.18 14.07
CA SER A 107 -8.01 -0.71 14.99
C SER A 107 -7.69 -0.05 16.32
N ARG A 108 -7.75 -0.82 17.41
CA ARG A 108 -7.28 -0.37 18.73
C ARG A 108 -5.75 -0.31 18.85
N ILE A 109 -5.03 -0.94 17.92
CA ILE A 109 -3.56 -0.97 17.89
C ILE A 109 -3.05 0.33 17.27
N SER A 110 -2.37 1.15 18.07
CA SER A 110 -1.87 2.47 17.61
C SER A 110 -0.97 2.39 16.37
N LEU A 111 -0.19 1.31 16.21
CA LEU A 111 0.64 1.08 15.02
C LEU A 111 -0.18 0.90 13.73
N GLN A 112 -1.38 0.32 13.82
CA GLN A 112 -2.27 0.13 12.66
C GLN A 112 -3.01 1.41 12.27
N ARG A 113 -3.15 2.35 13.21
CA ARG A 113 -3.70 3.69 12.97
C ARG A 113 -2.66 4.76 12.65
N ALA A 114 -1.36 4.44 12.67
CA ALA A 114 -0.29 5.41 12.52
C ALA A 114 -0.09 5.89 11.06
N GLY A 115 -1.10 5.71 10.21
CA GLY A 115 -1.11 6.17 8.82
C GLY A 115 -1.08 7.68 8.72
#